data_AF-A0A948D581-F1
#
_entry.id   AF-A0A948D581-F1
#
_cell.length_a   1.000
_cell.length_b   1.000
_cell.length_c   1.000
_cell.angle_alpha   90.00
_cell.angle_beta   90.00
_cell.angle_gamma   90.00
#
_symmetry.space_group_name_H-M   'P 1'
#
loop_
_entity.id
_entity.type
_entity.pdbx_description
1 polymer ?
#
loop_
_entity_poly.entity_id
_entity_poly.type
_entity_poly.pdbx_seq_one_letter_code
_entity_poly.pdbx_strand_id
1 'polypeptide(L)' 'SMQKRIREAEIQKVPYILVIGDKEQSKQKINLRTRGKKQTQELGLNEFIKLIKQVVEQKLL' A
#
# COMPACT_ATOMS: atom_id res chain seq x y z
N SER A 1 17.73 -2.80 6.51
CA SER A 1 17.59 -2.22 5.16
C SER A 1 16.14 -2.34 4.68
N MET A 2 15.61 -1.31 4.02
CA MET A 2 14.27 -1.25 3.42
C MET A 2 13.95 -2.49 2.56
N GLN A 3 14.95 -3.04 1.87
CA GLN A 3 14.80 -4.23 1.03
C GLN A 3 14.37 -5.49 1.84
N LYS A 4 14.79 -5.61 3.10
CA LYS A 4 14.43 -6.76 3.96
C LYS A 4 12.95 -6.72 4.33
N ARG A 5 12.43 -5.54 4.68
CA ARG A 5 11.02 -5.33 5.05
C ARG A 5 10.07 -5.60 3.89
N ILE A 6 10.46 -5.20 2.67
CA ILE A 6 9.70 -5.48 1.45
C ILE A 6 9.61 -7.00 1.22
N ARG A 7 10.73 -7.71 1.37
CA ARG A 7 10.78 -9.16 1.17
C ARG A 7 9.98 -9.93 2.23
N GLU A 8 10.02 -9.50 3.49
CA GLU A 8 9.20 -10.08 4.58
C GLU A 8 7.69 -9.87 4.33
N ALA A 9 7.29 -8.67 3.87
CA ALA A 9 5.90 -8.39 3.51
C ALA A 9 5.39 -9.23 2.32
N GLU A 10 6.25 -9.50 1.33
CA GLU A 10 5.92 -10.40 0.22
C GLU A 10 5.74 -11.86 0.68
N ILE A 11 6.59 -12.33 1.61
CA ILE A 11 6.51 -13.68 2.20
C ILE A 11 5.21 -13.85 3.00
N GLN A 12 4.76 -12.81 3.71
CA GLN A 12 3.51 -12.82 4.47
C GLN A 12 2.24 -12.79 3.61
N LYS A 13 2.36 -12.88 2.27
CA LYS A 13 1.23 -12.82 1.32
C LYS A 13 0.36 -11.58 1.51
N VAL A 14 0.92 -10.47 1.99
CA VAL A 14 0.15 -9.26 2.25
C VAL A 14 -0.41 -8.74 0.93
N PRO A 15 -1.74 -8.58 0.79
CA PRO A 15 -2.36 -8.18 -0.47
C PRO A 15 -1.99 -6.75 -0.89
N TYR A 16 -1.70 -5.88 0.08
CA TYR A 16 -1.36 -4.48 -0.14
C TYR A 16 -0.16 -4.05 0.71
N ILE A 17 0.83 -3.45 0.06
CA ILE A 17 2.02 -2.90 0.70
C ILE A 17 1.96 -1.38 0.56
N LEU A 18 1.98 -0.67 1.69
CA LEU A 18 2.09 0.78 1.74
C LEU A 18 3.56 1.19 1.88
N VAL A 19 4.00 2.11 1.03
CA VAL A 19 5.30 2.75 1.16
C VAL A 19 5.09 4.24 1.39
N ILE A 20 5.61 4.73 2.52
CA ILE A 20 5.61 6.14 2.90
C ILE A 20 7.06 6.53 3.15
N GLY A 21 7.59 7.45 2.36
CA GLY A 21 8.89 8.08 2.57
C GLY A 21 8.75 9.56 2.92
N ASP A 22 9.88 10.23 3.15
CA ASP A 22 9.92 11.65 3.55
C ASP A 22 9.28 12.57 2.50
N LYS A 23 9.44 12.24 1.21
CA LYS A 23 8.85 13.00 0.10
C LYS A 23 7.34 12.86 0.04
N GLU A 24 6.85 11.65 0.31
CA GLU A 24 5.43 11.32 0.32
C GLU A 24 4.73 11.94 1.55
N GLN A 25 5.39 11.93 2.72
CA GLN A 25 4.90 12.58 3.93
C GLN A 25 4.72 14.09 3.75
N SER A 26 5.70 14.76 3.12
CA SER A 26 5.59 16.20 2.83
C SER A 26 4.44 16.54 1.88
N LYS A 27 3.99 15.58 1.05
CA LYS A 27 2.91 15.77 0.07
C LYS A 27 1.57 15.16 0.51
N GLN A 28 1.50 14.57 1.71
CA GLN A 28 0.35 13.78 2.20
C GLN A 28 -0.11 12.69 1.21
N LYS A 29 0.84 12.14 0.46
CA LYS A 29 0.62 11.06 -0.49
C LYS A 29 1.19 9.77 0.07
N ILE A 30 0.75 8.67 -0.50
CA ILE A 30 1.25 7.34 -0.20
C ILE A 30 1.41 6.54 -1.49
N ASN A 31 2.33 5.58 -1.51
CA ASN A 31 2.50 4.67 -2.64
C ASN A 31 1.95 3.29 -2.27
N LEU A 32 0.88 2.88 -2.95
CA LEU A 32 0.22 1.59 -2.78
C LEU A 32 0.75 0.58 -3.79
N ARG A 33 1.23 -0.55 -3.29
CA ARG A 33 1.65 -1.72 -4.07
C ARG A 33 0.72 -2.88 -3.82
N THR A 34 0.04 -3.36 -4.85
CA THR A 34 -0.83 -4.53 -4.77
C THR A 34 -0.05 -5.78 -5.17
N ARG A 35 -0.11 -6.82 -4.35
CA ARG A 35 0.55 -8.10 -4.64
C ARG A 35 -0.01 -8.72 -5.93
N GLY A 36 0.87 -9.07 -6.86
CA GLY A 36 0.50 -9.65 -8.16
C GLY A 36 0.21 -8.65 -9.27
N LYS A 37 0.14 -7.33 -8.98
CA LYS A 37 0.09 -6.28 -9.99
C LYS A 37 1.40 -5.49 -9.99
N LYS A 38 2.01 -5.31 -11.16
CA LYS A 38 3.20 -4.44 -11.33
C LYS A 38 2.87 -2.95 -11.19
N GLN A 39 1.60 -2.58 -11.09
CA GLN A 39 1.17 -1.19 -10.96
C GLN A 39 1.25 -0.72 -9.51
N THR A 40 2.09 0.29 -9.29
CA THR A 40 2.07 1.19 -8.14
C THR A 40 1.09 2.33 -8.41
N GLN A 41 0.22 2.63 -7.45
CA GLN A 41 -0.57 3.86 -7.48
C GLN A 41 -0.12 4.79 -6.37
N GLU A 42 -0.05 6.08 -6.69
CA GLU A 42 0.15 7.13 -5.71
C GLU A 42 -1.22 7.74 -5.40
N LEU A 43 -1.63 7.68 -4.14
CA LEU A 43 -2.94 8.18 -3.68
C LEU A 43 -2.77 8.97 -2.39
N GLY A 44 -3.73 9.85 -2.11
CA GLY A 44 -3.78 10.55 -0.83
C GLY A 44 -4.09 9.58 0.31
N LEU A 45 -3.65 9.92 1.52
CA LEU A 45 -3.93 9.11 2.71
C LEU A 45 -5.43 8.92 2.95
N ASN A 46 -6.24 9.96 2.72
CA ASN A 46 -7.71 9.89 2.84
C ASN A 46 -8.34 9.01 1.77
N GLU A 47 -7.82 9.03 0.55
CA GLU A 47 -8.30 8.19 -0.56
C GLU A 47 -8.00 6.73 -0.28
N PHE A 48 -6.82 6.44 0.28
CA PHE A 48 -6.43 5.10 0.69
C PHE A 48 -7.34 4.52 1.76
N ILE A 49 -7.65 5.30 2.80
CA ILE A 49 -8.55 4.87 3.87
C ILE A 49 -9.92 4.51 3.29
N LYS A 50 -10.44 5.31 2.36
CA LYS A 50 -11.71 5.00 1.68
C LYS A 50 -11.61 3.71 0.86
N LEU A 51 -10.56 3.57 0.06
CA LEU A 51 -10.31 2.39 -0.78
C LEU A 51 -10.24 1.12 0.07
N ILE A 52 -9.44 1.12 1.15
CA ILE A 52 -9.30 -0.06 2.01
C ILE A 52 -10.58 -0.37 2.77
N LYS A 53 -11.31 0.64 3.25
CA LYS A 53 -12.62 0.41 3.86
C LYS A 53 -13.56 -0.30 2.88
N GLN A 54 -13.62 0.15 1.62
CA GLN A 54 -14.41 -0.52 0.59
C GLN A 54 -13.92 -1.93 0.29
N VAL A 55 -12.61 -2.17 0.19
CA VAL A 55 -12.05 -3.49 -0.07
C VAL A 55 -12.38 -4.47 1.07
N VAL A 56 -12.26 -4.02 2.32
CA VAL A 56 -12.59 -4.82 3.51
C VAL A 56 -14.09 -5.09 3.59
N GLU A 57 -14.92 -4.07 3.32
CA GLU A 57 -16.38 -4.17 3.35
C GLU A 57 -16.93 -5.08 2.23
N GLN A 58 -16.33 -5.04 1.05
CA GLN A 58 -16.68 -5.93 -0.06
C GLN A 58 -16.17 -7.37 0.11
N LYS A 59 -15.47 -7.68 1.21
CA LYS A 59 -15.05 -9.04 1.56
C LYS A 59 -14.36 -9.78 0.40
N LEU A 60 -13.59 -9.05 -0.41
CA LEU A 60 -12.68 -9.60 -1.41
C LEU A 60 -11.36 -9.97 -0.71
N LEU A 61 -11.43 -10.96 0.19
CA LEU A 61 -10.29 -11.63 0.81
C LEU A 61 -10.42 -13.13 0.62
#